data_AF-U1QM19-F1
#
_entry.id   AF-U1QM19-F1
#
_cell.length_a   1.000
_cell.length_b   1.000
_cell.length_c   1.000
_cell.angle_alpha   90.00
_cell.angle_beta   90.00
_cell.angle_gamma   90.00
#
_symmetry.space_group_name_H-M   'P 1'
#
loop_
_entity.id
_entity.type
_entity.pdbx_description
1 polymer ?
#
loop_
_entity_poly.entity_id
_entity_poly.type
_entity_poly.pdbx_seq_one_letter_code
_entity_poly.pdbx_strand_id
1 'polypeptide(L)'
;MPAPLTVTIDHIEKEATLWEDQQAPMNQCAATIAASSLTDQNFAIPGTAPFWTEYKKIQDLLQDLTSSASKEFQEIASALHTNARAYAANEAASTEHIEGGY
;
A
#
# COMPACT_ATOMS: atom_id res chain seq x y z
N MET A 1 21.11 -18.55 -17.24
CA MET A 1 20.60 -19.42 -16.15
C MET A 1 19.67 -18.57 -15.29
N PRO A 2 18.57 -19.11 -14.74
CA PRO A 2 17.74 -18.40 -13.78
C PRO A 2 18.58 -17.98 -12.56
N ALA A 3 18.20 -16.86 -11.93
CA ALA A 3 18.89 -16.38 -10.74
C ALA A 3 18.75 -17.39 -9.58
N PRO A 4 19.74 -17.49 -8.67
CA PRO A 4 19.61 -18.28 -7.46
C PRO A 4 18.35 -17.90 -6.68
N LEU A 5 17.67 -18.86 -6.07
CA LEU A 5 16.41 -18.62 -5.35
C LEU A 5 16.56 -17.57 -4.24
N THR A 6 17.72 -17.51 -3.60
CA THR A 6 18.07 -16.47 -2.62
C THR A 6 18.00 -15.06 -3.19
N VAL A 7 18.51 -14.86 -4.42
CA VAL A 7 18.43 -13.57 -5.13
C VAL A 7 16.98 -13.20 -5.44
N THR A 8 16.15 -14.19 -5.78
CA THR A 8 14.72 -13.98 -6.02
C THR A 8 13.98 -13.61 -4.73
N ILE A 9 14.26 -14.28 -3.62
CA ILE A 9 13.70 -13.95 -2.30
C ILE A 9 14.10 -12.53 -1.89
N ASP A 10 15.38 -12.18 -2.02
CA ASP A 10 15.88 -10.82 -1.73
C ASP A 10 15.19 -9.74 -2.58
N HIS A 11 14.86 -10.04 -3.83
CA HIS A 11 14.10 -9.11 -4.68
C HIS A 11 12.64 -8.96 -4.24
N ILE A 12 11.97 -10.06 -3.87
CA ILE A 12 10.59 -10.02 -3.37
C ILE A 12 10.51 -9.21 -2.07
N GLU A 13 11.46 -9.41 -1.16
CA GLU A 13 11.57 -8.66 0.10
C GLU A 13 11.79 -7.16 -0.16
N LYS A 14 12.70 -6.80 -1.08
CA LYS A 14 12.89 -5.39 -1.48
C LYS A 14 11.63 -4.77 -2.07
N GLU A 15 10.91 -5.51 -2.90
CA GLU A 15 9.65 -5.04 -3.47
C GLU A 15 8.58 -4.85 -2.39
N ALA A 16 8.48 -5.77 -1.42
CA ALA A 16 7.59 -5.63 -0.28
C ALA A 16 7.87 -4.34 0.52
N THR A 17 9.15 -4.06 0.82
CA THR A 17 9.55 -2.82 1.49
C THR A 17 9.21 -1.57 0.67
N LEU A 18 9.38 -1.60 -0.66
CA LEU A 18 9.00 -0.46 -1.51
C LEU A 18 7.51 -0.15 -1.40
N TRP A 19 6.64 -1.16 -1.31
CA TRP A 19 5.21 -0.98 -1.10
C TRP A 19 4.88 -0.45 0.31
N GLU A 20 5.55 -0.94 1.35
CA GLU A 20 5.43 -0.42 2.72
C GLU A 20 5.81 1.07 2.80
N ASP A 21 6.88 1.45 2.12
CA ASP A 21 7.37 2.83 2.07
C ASP A 21 6.36 3.78 1.39
N GLN A 22 5.46 3.28 0.54
CA GLN A 22 4.40 4.10 -0.07
C GLN A 22 3.19 4.34 0.86
N GLN A 23 3.06 3.59 1.95
CA GLN A 23 1.89 3.67 2.83
C GLN A 23 1.81 5.03 3.55
N ALA A 24 2.91 5.47 4.16
CA ALA A 24 2.96 6.73 4.90
C ALA A 24 2.72 7.96 4.01
N PRO A 25 3.36 8.10 2.83
CA PRO A 25 3.04 9.16 1.87
C PRO A 25 1.56 9.17 1.46
N MET A 26 0.96 8.00 1.25
CA MET A 26 -0.44 7.91 0.84
C MET A 26 -1.38 8.33 1.97
N ASN A 27 -1.13 7.89 3.21
CA ASN A 27 -1.86 8.36 4.38
C ASN A 27 -1.73 9.89 4.59
N GLN A 28 -0.53 10.44 4.36
CA GLN A 28 -0.30 11.88 4.42
C GLN A 28 -1.07 12.64 3.33
N CYS A 29 -1.16 12.08 2.12
CA CYS A 29 -1.98 12.64 1.04
C CYS A 29 -3.46 12.68 1.46
N ALA A 30 -3.99 11.59 2.01
CA ALA A 30 -5.38 11.53 2.47
C ALA A 30 -5.66 12.55 3.57
N ALA A 31 -4.75 12.68 4.54
CA ALA A 31 -4.83 13.68 5.60
C ALA A 31 -4.77 15.12 5.06
N THR A 32 -3.92 15.37 4.06
CA THR A 32 -3.81 16.68 3.40
C THR A 32 -5.09 17.03 2.64
N ILE A 33 -5.69 16.06 1.94
CA ILE A 33 -6.99 16.22 1.28
C ILE A 33 -8.07 16.54 2.31
N ALA A 34 -8.12 15.81 3.42
CA ALA A 34 -9.08 16.09 4.49
C ALA A 34 -8.92 17.51 5.07
N ALA A 35 -7.67 17.92 5.31
CA ALA A 35 -7.32 19.22 5.88
C ALA A 35 -7.47 20.40 4.90
N SER A 36 -7.41 20.15 3.59
CA SER A 36 -7.54 21.20 2.56
C SER A 36 -8.97 21.74 2.39
N SER A 37 -9.90 21.28 3.22
CA SER A 37 -11.30 21.70 3.15
C SER A 37 -11.39 23.23 3.25
N LEU A 38 -11.76 23.84 2.14
CA LEU A 38 -12.40 25.16 2.07
C LEU A 38 -13.86 25.10 2.51
N THR A 39 -14.33 23.97 3.06
CA THR A 39 -15.73 23.67 3.38
C THR A 39 -16.23 24.28 4.69
N ASP A 40 -15.47 25.22 5.25
CA ASP A 40 -15.95 26.02 6.35
C ASP A 40 -17.13 26.87 5.84
N GLN A 41 -18.34 26.38 6.09
CA GLN A 41 -19.60 26.97 5.63
C GLN A 41 -19.75 28.43 6.08
N ASN A 42 -18.96 28.85 7.07
CA ASN A 42 -18.88 30.22 7.55
C ASN A 42 -18.27 31.19 6.51
N PHE A 43 -17.56 30.70 5.49
CA PHE A 43 -17.05 31.49 4.35
C PHE A 43 -17.93 31.37 3.09
N ALA A 44 -19.04 30.61 3.14
CA ALA A 44 -19.90 30.43 1.99
C ALA A 44 -20.63 31.75 1.66
N ILE A 45 -20.35 32.30 0.49
CA ILE A 45 -21.08 33.45 -0.07
C ILE A 45 -22.54 33.02 -0.36
N PRO A 46 -23.56 33.86 -0.12
CA PRO A 46 -24.94 33.55 -0.46
C PRO A 46 -25.08 33.03 -1.89
N GLY A 47 -25.77 31.90 -2.07
CA GLY A 47 -25.96 31.23 -3.37
C GLY A 47 -24.90 30.18 -3.74
N THR A 48 -23.80 30.05 -2.99
CA THR A 48 -22.72 29.08 -3.29
C THR A 48 -22.85 27.73 -2.57
N ALA A 49 -23.88 27.53 -1.74
CA ALA A 49 -24.10 26.30 -0.97
C ALA A 49 -24.07 25.00 -1.83
N PRO A 50 -24.66 24.95 -3.05
CA PRO A 50 -24.58 23.75 -3.90
C PRO A 50 -23.14 23.42 -4.32
N PHE A 51 -22.33 24.44 -4.63
CA PHE A 51 -20.93 24.27 -5.00
C PHE A 51 -20.12 23.65 -3.86
N TRP A 52 -20.28 24.16 -2.63
CA TRP A 52 -19.59 23.62 -1.45
C TRP A 52 -20.00 22.19 -1.13
N THR A 53 -21.26 21.84 -1.39
CA THR A 53 -21.76 20.46 -1.22
C THR A 53 -21.09 19.50 -2.19
N GLU A 54 -21.02 19.85 -3.48
CA GLU A 54 -20.34 19.02 -4.49
C GLU A 54 -18.83 18.95 -4.25
N TYR A 55 -18.21 20.08 -3.88
CA TYR A 55 -16.80 20.11 -3.50
C TYR A 55 -16.51 19.14 -2.35
N LYS A 56 -17.35 19.13 -1.31
CA LYS A 56 -17.18 18.21 -0.17
C LYS A 56 -17.28 16.75 -0.60
N LYS A 57 -18.24 16.40 -1.46
CA LYS A 57 -18.36 15.03 -2.00
C LYS A 57 -17.10 14.60 -2.76
N ILE A 58 -16.54 15.47 -3.59
CA ILE A 58 -15.30 15.18 -4.33
C ILE A 58 -14.12 15.03 -3.36
N GLN A 59 -14.02 15.89 -2.36
CA GLN A 59 -12.99 15.81 -1.32
C GLN A 59 -13.05 14.48 -0.58
N ASP A 60 -14.24 14.07 -0.13
CA ASP A 60 -14.45 12.81 0.59
C ASP A 60 -14.09 11.61 -0.31
N LEU A 61 -14.52 11.63 -1.58
CA LEU A 61 -14.16 10.61 -2.56
C LEU A 61 -12.64 10.47 -2.73
N LEU A 62 -11.93 11.59 -2.89
CA LEU A 62 -10.48 11.58 -3.05
C LEU A 62 -9.77 11.09 -1.79
N GLN A 63 -10.23 11.50 -0.61
CA GLN A 63 -9.71 11.03 0.67
C GLN A 63 -9.88 9.51 0.81
N ASP A 64 -11.05 8.98 0.46
CA ASP A 64 -11.36 7.56 0.53
C ASP A 64 -10.52 6.75 -0.46
N LEU A 65 -10.40 7.20 -1.71
CA LEU A 65 -9.54 6.56 -2.72
C LEU A 65 -8.08 6.47 -2.25
N THR A 66 -7.57 7.58 -1.71
CA THR A 66 -6.20 7.67 -1.21
C THR A 66 -6.00 6.73 -0.01
N SER A 67 -6.96 6.68 0.91
CA SER A 67 -6.93 5.76 2.05
C SER A 67 -7.05 4.29 1.63
N SER A 68 -7.80 3.99 0.56
CA SER A 68 -7.92 2.64 -0.02
C SER A 68 -6.59 2.20 -0.63
N ALA A 69 -5.94 3.05 -1.42
CA ALA A 69 -4.64 2.75 -2.02
C ALA A 69 -3.58 2.42 -0.96
N SER A 70 -3.57 3.15 0.16
CA SER A 70 -2.68 2.87 1.31
C SER A 70 -2.89 1.46 1.89
N LYS A 71 -4.14 0.99 1.96
CA LYS A 71 -4.45 -0.38 2.41
C LYS A 71 -4.01 -1.42 1.39
N GLU A 72 -4.25 -1.17 0.10
CA GLU A 72 -3.83 -2.07 -0.97
C GLU A 72 -2.30 -2.25 -0.99
N PHE A 73 -1.53 -1.18 -0.77
CA PHE A 73 -0.07 -1.28 -0.66
C PHE A 73 0.35 -2.18 0.50
N GLN A 74 -0.31 -2.08 1.66
CA GLN A 74 -0.05 -2.95 2.80
C GLN A 74 -0.40 -4.42 2.51
N GLU A 75 -1.51 -4.67 1.81
CA GLU A 75 -1.92 -6.03 1.40
C GLU A 75 -0.91 -6.65 0.43
N ILE A 76 -0.43 -5.89 -0.55
CA ILE A 76 0.60 -6.32 -1.51
C ILE A 76 1.90 -6.64 -0.76
N ALA A 77 2.38 -5.74 0.10
CA ALA A 77 3.59 -5.98 0.89
C ALA A 77 3.47 -7.26 1.75
N SER A 78 2.35 -7.44 2.43
CA SER A 78 2.07 -8.63 3.25
C SER A 78 2.06 -9.92 2.43
N ALA A 79 1.48 -9.89 1.22
CA ALA A 79 1.49 -11.02 0.30
C ALA A 79 2.91 -11.36 -0.18
N LEU A 80 3.72 -10.36 -0.51
CA LEU A 80 5.11 -10.54 -0.92
C LEU A 80 5.96 -11.14 0.20
N HIS A 81 5.86 -10.61 1.43
CA HIS A 81 6.51 -11.18 2.63
C HIS A 81 6.10 -12.63 2.89
N THR A 82 4.84 -12.96 2.65
CA THR A 82 4.34 -14.33 2.82
C THR A 82 4.93 -15.26 1.75
N ASN A 83 5.00 -14.81 0.50
CA ASN A 83 5.61 -15.56 -0.60
C ASN A 83 7.11 -15.77 -0.39
N ALA A 84 7.86 -14.74 0.01
CA ALA A 84 9.29 -14.83 0.30
C ALA A 84 9.58 -15.89 1.38
N ARG A 85 8.81 -15.87 2.48
CA ARG A 85 8.89 -16.88 3.55
C ARG A 85 8.57 -18.29 3.06
N ALA A 86 7.54 -18.44 2.21
CA ALA A 86 7.20 -19.73 1.63
C ALA A 86 8.31 -20.29 0.73
N TYR A 87 8.94 -19.44 -0.09
CA TYR A 87 10.08 -19.85 -0.91
C TYR A 87 11.28 -20.25 -0.07
N ALA A 88 11.61 -19.49 0.98
CA ALA A 88 12.70 -19.83 1.90
C ALA A 88 12.47 -21.16 2.63
N ALA A 89 11.24 -21.41 3.09
CA ALA A 89 10.87 -22.66 3.74
C ALA A 89 10.94 -23.86 2.78
N ASN A 90 10.47 -23.69 1.54
CA ASN A 90 10.54 -24.72 0.51
C ASN A 90 11.99 -25.06 0.12
N GLU A 91 12.88 -24.06 0.07
CA GLU A 91 14.30 -24.29 -0.19
C GLU A 91 14.93 -25.09 0.94
N ALA A 92 14.73 -24.68 2.20
CA ALA A 92 15.27 -25.39 3.35
C ALA A 92 14.80 -26.85 3.41
N ALA A 93 13.51 -27.10 3.16
CA ALA A 93 12.96 -28.45 3.09
C ALA A 93 13.53 -29.27 1.92
N SER A 94 13.77 -28.63 0.77
CA SER A 94 14.37 -29.29 -0.39
C SER A 94 15.84 -29.63 -0.15
N THR A 95 16.61 -28.72 0.45
CA THR A 95 18.00 -28.96 0.86
C THR A 95 18.08 -30.11 1.86
N GLU A 96 17.26 -30.12 2.91
CA GLU A 96 17.21 -31.21 3.90
C GLU A 96 16.88 -32.56 3.25
N HIS A 97 15.91 -32.59 2.33
CA HIS A 97 15.54 -33.82 1.63
C HIS A 97 16.66 -34.36 0.72
N ILE A 98 17.40 -33.46 0.06
CA ILE A 98 18.51 -33.83 -0.83
C ILE A 98 19.74 -34.28 -0.02
N GLU A 99 20.06 -33.57 1.07
CA GLU A 99 21.23 -33.87 1.92
C GLU A 99 21.01 -35.09 2.84
N GLY A 100 19.77 -35.33 3.30
CA GLY A 100 19.40 -36.47 4.14
C GLY A 100 19.02 -37.75 3.37
N GLY A 101 19.05 -37.71 2.03
CA GLY A 101 18.59 -38.79 1.14
C GLY A 101 19.60 -39.87 0.78
N TYR A 102 20.79 -39.91 1.42
CA TYR A 102 21.83 -40.92 1.20
C TYR A 102 22.20 -41.69 2.47
#